data_AF-A0A4Q5NKE9-F1
#
_entry.id   AF-A0A4Q5NKE9-F1
#
_cell.length_a   1.000
_cell.length_b   1.000
_cell.length_c   1.000
_cell.angle_alpha   90.00
_cell.angle_beta   90.00
_cell.angle_gamma   90.00
#
_symmetry.space_group_name_H-M   'P 1'
#
loop_
_entity.id
_entity.type
_entity.pdbx_description
1 polymer ?
#
loop_
_entity_poly.entity_id
_entity_poly.type
_entity_poly.pdbx_seq_one_letter_code
_entity_poly.pdbx_strand_id
1 'polypeptide(L)' 'MAAGICGILLGCLGVHKFILGYNTEGIIMLAVSLLTCGFGATIMAIVGIIEGVIYLTKTDQQFVQEYVVNKKGWL' A
#
# COMPACT_ATOMS: atom_id res chain seq x y z
N MET A 1 -8.91 6.41 -5.30
CA MET A 1 -8.71 7.57 -4.39
C MET A 1 -8.46 7.18 -2.93
N ALA A 2 -9.39 6.51 -2.23
CA ALA A 2 -9.22 6.17 -0.79
C ALA A 2 -7.92 5.40 -0.49
N ALA A 3 -7.58 4.39 -1.30
CA ALA A 3 -6.32 3.66 -1.18
C ALA A 3 -5.07 4.54 -1.32
N GLY A 4 -5.11 5.60 -2.15
CA GLY A 4 -3.97 6.49 -2.35
C GLY A 4 -3.73 7.41 -1.15
N ILE A 5 -4.80 7.99 -0.59
CA ILE A 5 -4.73 8.83 0.62
C ILE A 5 -4.28 7.99 1.82
N CYS A 6 -4.82 6.78 1.98
CA CYS A 6 -4.40 5.85 3.02
C CYS A 6 -2.95 5.38 2.83
N GLY A 7 -2.46 5.26 1.60
CA GLY A 7 -1.05 4.93 1.32
C GLY A 7 -0.10 6.03 1.81
N ILE A 8 -0.47 7.29 1.64
CA ILE A 8 0.35 8.44 2.09
C ILE A 8 0.30 8.61 3.61
N LEU A 9 -0.89 8.55 4.22
CA LEU A 9 -1.06 8.84 5.65
C LEU A 9 -0.83 7.62 6.55
N LEU A 10 -1.16 6.42 6.08
CA LEU A 10 -1.15 5.17 6.85
C LEU A 10 -0.31 4.09 6.14
N GLY A 11 0.60 4.48 5.25
CA GLY A 11 1.43 3.57 4.47
C GLY A 11 2.32 2.67 5.31
N CYS A 12 2.82 3.17 6.45
CA CYS A 12 3.64 2.38 7.38
C CYS A 12 2.90 1.20 8.02
N LEU A 13 1.56 1.26 8.06
CA LEU A 13 0.68 0.22 8.59
C LEU A 13 0.14 -0.72 7.50
N GLY A 14 0.31 -0.37 6.21
CA GLY A 14 -0.19 -1.16 5.08
C GLY A 14 -1.71 -1.11 4.87
N VAL A 15 -2.41 -0.13 5.46
CA VAL A 15 -3.89 -0.02 5.40
C VAL A 15 -4.42 0.04 3.97
N HIS A 16 -3.69 0.70 3.07
CA HIS A 16 -4.06 0.80 1.65
C HIS A 16 -4.10 -0.55 0.93
N LYS A 17 -3.32 -1.54 1.37
CA LYS A 17 -3.36 -2.92 0.83
C LYS A 17 -4.64 -3.64 1.24
N PHE A 18 -5.07 -3.48 2.49
CA PHE A 18 -6.34 -4.07 2.97
C PHE A 18 -7.55 -3.49 2.22
N ILE A 19 -7.53 -2.20 1.88
CA ILE A 19 -8.58 -1.56 1.07
C ILE A 19 -8.68 -2.18 -0.33
N LEU A 20 -7.55 -2.61 -0.90
CA LEU A 20 -7.50 -3.28 -2.19
C LEU A 20 -7.83 -4.78 -2.13
N GLY A 21 -8.05 -5.34 -0.93
CA GLY A 21 -8.24 -6.77 -0.72
C GLY A 21 -6.94 -7.59 -0.69
N TYR A 22 -5.78 -6.93 -0.58
CA TYR A 22 -4.45 -7.53 -0.47
C TYR A 22 -4.09 -7.80 1.00
N ASN A 23 -4.83 -8.72 1.61
CA ASN A 23 -4.66 -9.04 3.03
C ASN A 23 -3.27 -9.59 3.35
N THR A 24 -2.68 -10.39 2.47
CA THR A 24 -1.35 -10.99 2.68
C THR A 24 -0.28 -9.90 2.73
N GLU A 25 -0.29 -8.99 1.77
CA GLU A 25 0.65 -7.89 1.64
C GLU A 25 0.49 -6.89 2.79
N GLY A 26 -0.75 -6.57 3.15
CA GLY A 26 -1.04 -5.75 4.32
C GLY A 26 -0.52 -6.36 5.62
N ILE A 27 -0.70 -7.67 5.82
CA ILE A 27 -0.16 -8.38 6.99
C ILE A 27 1.37 -8.39 6.97
N ILE A 28 2.01 -8.55 5.80
CA ILE A 28 3.47 -8.49 5.69
C ILE A 28 3.98 -7.10 6.08
N MET A 29 3.38 -6.02 5.57
CA MET A 29 3.76 -4.64 5.96
C MET A 29 3.63 -4.44 7.47
N LEU A 30 2.52 -4.89 8.05
CA LEU A 30 2.25 -4.74 9.48
C LEU A 30 3.19 -5.58 10.34
N ALA A 31 3.46 -6.83 9.94
CA ALA A 31 4.39 -7.72 10.61
C ALA A 31 5.82 -7.18 10.54
N VAL A 32 6.28 -6.67 9.39
CA VAL A 32 7.61 -6.07 9.27
C VAL A 32 7.73 -4.83 10.15
N SER A 33 6.76 -3.92 10.11
CA SER A 33 6.74 -2.74 10.98
C SER A 33 6.74 -3.10 12.47
N LEU A 34 6.02 -4.14 12.88
CA LEU A 34 5.89 -4.55 14.28
C LEU A 34 7.07 -5.39 14.79
N LEU A 35 7.51 -6.40 14.02
CA LEU A 35 8.59 -7.32 14.40
C LEU A 35 9.97 -6.66 14.42
N THR A 36 10.15 -5.58 13.66
CA THR A 36 11.38 -4.78 13.67
C THR A 36 11.36 -3.66 14.73
N CYS A 37 10.42 -3.68 15.69
CA CYS A 37 10.21 -2.60 16.66
C CYS A 37 10.07 -1.21 16.00
N GLY A 38 9.43 -1.14 14.84
CA GLY A 38 9.24 0.11 14.09
C GLY A 38 10.41 0.52 13.20
N PHE A 39 11.55 -0.19 13.22
CA PHE A 39 12.70 0.18 12.39
C PHE A 39 12.45 -0.06 10.89
N GLY A 40 11.79 -1.16 10.55
CA GLY A 40 11.30 -1.49 9.22
C GLY A 40 10.10 -0.65 8.78
N ALA A 41 9.44 0.05 9.71
CA ALA A 41 8.31 0.92 9.40
C ALA A 41 8.73 2.11 8.52
N THR A 42 9.99 2.57 8.63
CA THR A 42 10.53 3.62 7.76
C THR A 42 10.57 3.18 6.30
N ILE A 43 11.01 1.95 6.03
CA ILE A 43 11.05 1.39 4.66
C ILE A 43 9.62 1.20 4.13
N MET A 44 8.73 0.65 4.96
CA MET A 44 7.32 0.46 4.61
C MET A 44 6.58 1.79 4.39
N ALA A 45 6.93 2.84 5.14
CA ALA A 45 6.40 4.19 4.93
C ALA A 45 6.79 4.74 3.57
N ILE A 46 8.05 4.57 3.15
CA ILE A 46 8.53 5.01 1.83
C ILE A 46 7.76 4.27 0.73
N VAL A 47 7.60 2.95 0.84
CA VAL A 47 6.81 2.16 -0.12
C VAL A 47 5.36 2.65 -0.17
N GLY A 48 4.72 2.87 0.99
CA GLY A 48 3.35 3.36 1.08
C GLY A 48 3.17 4.75 0.45
N ILE A 49 4.14 5.66 0.62
CA ILE A 49 4.12 6.98 -0.02
C ILE A 49 4.20 6.85 -1.55
N ILE A 50 5.14 6.04 -2.06
CA ILE A 50 5.30 5.86 -3.52
C ILE A 50 4.04 5.23 -4.12
N GLU A 51 3.51 4.16 -3.51
CA GLU A 51 2.25 3.55 -3.95
C GLU A 51 1.08 4.52 -3.84
N GLY A 52 1.01 5.31 -2.76
CA GLY A 52 0.00 6.34 -2.58
C GLY A 52 0.01 7.37 -3.72
N VAL A 53 1.19 7.84 -4.12
CA VAL A 53 1.36 8.74 -5.28
C VAL A 53 0.96 8.05 -6.57
N ILE A 54 1.35 6.78 -6.80
CA ILE A 54 0.97 6.02 -8.00
C ILE A 54 -0.56 5.88 -8.08
N TYR A 55 -1.23 5.58 -6.96
CA TYR A 55 -2.67 5.41 -6.90
C TYR A 55 -3.44 6.71 -7.13
N LEU A 56 -2.84 7.86 -6.80
CA LEU A 56 -3.43 9.17 -7.02
C LEU A 56 -3.14 9.74 -8.42
N THR A 57 -2.04 9.32 -9.06
CA THR A 57 -1.62 9.84 -10.37
C THR A 57 -2.03 8.95 -11.54
N LYS A 58 -2.38 7.67 -11.30
CA LYS A 58 -2.96 6.79 -12.33
C LYS A 58 -4.41 7.17 -12.65
N THR A 59 -4.78 6.94 -13.92
CA THR A 59 -6.19 7.00 -14.33
C THR A 59 -6.98 5.84 -13.73
N ASP A 60 -8.30 6.03 -13.51
CA ASP A 60 -9.16 5.03 -12.89
C ASP A 60 -9.13 3.69 -13.65
N GLN A 61 -9.14 3.72 -14.98
CA GLN A 61 -9.10 2.51 -15.80
C GLN A 61 -7.78 1.74 -15.61
N GLN A 62 -6.65 2.43 -15.59
CA GLN A 62 -5.35 1.81 -15.35
C GLN A 62 -5.23 1.25 -13.94
N PHE A 63 -5.75 1.98 -12.94
CA PHE A 63 -5.77 1.53 -11.55
C PHE A 63 -6.58 0.26 -11.39
N VAL A 64 -7.80 0.22 -11.95
CA VAL A 64 -8.66 -0.97 -11.90
C VAL A 64 -8.00 -2.14 -12.61
N GLN A 65 -7.44 -1.94 -13.80
CA GLN A 65 -6.76 -3.02 -14.52
C GLN A 65 -5.57 -3.57 -13.74
N GLU A 66 -4.66 -2.75 -13.23
CA GLU A 66 -3.47 -3.26 -12.53
C GLU A 66 -3.77 -3.79 -11.12
N TYR A 67 -4.52 -3.04 -10.32
CA TYR A 67 -4.64 -3.29 -8.88
C TYR A 67 -5.96 -3.94 -8.45
N VAL A 68 -6.95 -4.04 -9.34
CA VAL A 68 -8.21 -4.76 -9.03
C VAL A 68 -8.30 -6.05 -9.84
N VAL A 69 -8.02 -5.98 -11.15
CA VAL A 69 -8.10 -7.13 -12.06
C VAL A 69 -6.82 -7.98 -11.99
N ASN A 70 -5.66 -7.38 -12.27
CA ASN A 70 -4.39 -8.11 -12.31
C ASN A 70 -3.76 -8.33 -10.94
N LYS A 71 -4.37 -7.81 -9.86
CA LYS A 71 -3.94 -7.96 -8.48
C LYS A 71 -2.44 -7.69 -8.25
N LYS A 72 -1.92 -6.58 -8.79
CA LYS A 72 -0.53 -6.16 -8.57
C LYS A 72 -0.27 -5.83 -7.09
N GLY A 73 0.43 -6.73 -6.40
CA GLY A 73 0.60 -6.70 -4.94
C GLY A 73 1.56 -5.63 -4.39
N TRP A 74 2.54 -5.16 -5.16
CA TRP A 74 3.52 -4.13 -4.74
C TRP A 74 3.89 -3.23 -5.93
N LEU A 75 4.20 -1.95 -5.64
CA LEU A 75 4.66 -0.90 -6.56
C LEU A 75 4.27 -1.14 -8.02
#